data_AF-A0A1Y1QQY5-F1
#
_entry.id   AF-A0A1Y1QQY5-F1
#
_cell.length_a   1.000
_cell.length_b   1.000
_cell.length_c   1.000
_cell.angle_alpha   90.00
_cell.angle_beta   90.00
_cell.angle_gamma   90.00
#
_symmetry.space_group_name_H-M   'P 1'
#
loop_
_entity.id
_entity.type
_entity.pdbx_description
1 polymer ?
#
loop_
_entity_poly.entity_id
_entity_poly.type
_entity_poly.pdbx_seq_one_letter_code
_entity_poly.pdbx_strand_id
1 'polypeptide(L)'
;MDLATMTAEILRKIPKSMIPTAADGDFIRSHKQFFRQHQEAVIKGFYDVAFSDPSTQGHLNPAERPARENTLREWYKITTSGHFDDHYWTWQALVGIVHVKHNISNSAMLSMWGWIINFLQMRLLQELPVAEALLAIQVLQKVQATVCSLIVESFILTQQEAITRASGLNPAIQRRFIQIEIDTMLRQGRATLQNPMLQAAA
;
A
#
# COMPACT_ATOMS: atom_id res chain seq x y z
N MET A 1 5.34 20.50 1.05
CA MET A 1 5.67 19.72 2.28
C MET A 1 6.88 18.85 1.99
N ASP A 2 7.87 18.77 2.89
CA ASP A 2 8.97 17.79 2.73
C ASP A 2 8.50 16.37 3.11
N LEU A 3 9.26 15.36 2.69
CA LEU A 3 8.87 13.96 2.82
C LEU A 3 8.82 13.47 4.29
N ALA A 4 9.72 13.95 5.15
CA ALA A 4 9.77 13.54 6.55
C ALA A 4 8.57 14.11 7.32
N THR A 5 8.26 15.39 7.10
CA THR A 5 7.07 16.04 7.67
C THR A 5 5.79 15.35 7.20
N MET A 6 5.68 15.00 5.92
CA MET A 6 4.55 14.25 5.38
C MET A 6 4.39 12.90 6.07
N THR A 7 5.48 12.16 6.22
CA THR A 7 5.51 10.85 6.88
C THR A 7 5.01 10.94 8.31
N ALA A 8 5.55 11.89 9.10
CA ALA A 8 5.18 12.09 10.49
C ALA A 8 3.69 12.45 10.65
N GLU A 9 3.16 13.32 9.78
CA GLU A 9 1.74 13.69 9.80
C GLU A 9 0.82 12.51 9.45
N ILE A 10 1.22 11.64 8.53
CA ILE A 10 0.47 10.42 8.22
C ILE A 10 0.51 9.46 9.41
N LEU A 11 1.68 9.17 9.96
CA LEU A 11 1.83 8.28 11.12
C LEU A 11 1.00 8.75 12.32
N ARG A 12 0.89 10.06 12.56
CA ARG A 12 0.07 10.65 13.64
C ARG A 12 -1.43 10.34 13.50
N LYS A 13 -1.91 10.03 12.29
CA LYS A 13 -3.31 9.66 12.02
C LYS A 13 -3.57 8.17 12.15
N ILE A 14 -2.52 7.34 12.20
CA ILE A 14 -2.65 5.89 12.37
C ILE A 14 -2.76 5.58 13.88
N PRO A 15 -3.73 4.76 14.31
CA PRO A 15 -3.79 4.30 15.70
C PRO A 15 -2.47 3.66 16.12
N LYS A 16 -1.87 4.12 17.24
CA LYS A 16 -0.54 3.68 17.67
C LYS A 16 -0.41 2.16 17.83
N SER A 17 -1.49 1.47 18.23
CA SER A 17 -1.53 0.01 18.35
C SER A 17 -1.40 -0.74 17.03
N MET A 18 -1.65 -0.07 15.90
CA MET A 18 -1.55 -0.64 14.55
C MET A 18 -0.19 -0.42 13.91
N ILE A 19 0.67 0.43 14.51
CA ILE A 19 2.03 0.66 14.02
C ILE A 19 2.95 -0.44 14.60
N PRO A 20 3.74 -1.15 13.78
CA PRO A 20 4.71 -2.13 14.27
C PRO A 20 5.66 -1.52 15.31
N THR A 21 5.83 -2.23 16.41
CA THR A 21 6.76 -1.91 17.49
C THR A 21 8.14 -2.51 17.25
N ALA A 22 9.12 -2.13 18.07
CA ALA A 22 10.44 -2.76 18.06
C ALA A 22 10.35 -4.30 18.31
N ALA A 23 9.47 -4.72 19.22
CA ALA A 23 9.22 -6.13 19.52
C ALA A 23 8.58 -6.88 18.34
N ASP A 24 7.65 -6.24 17.62
CA ASP A 24 7.11 -6.79 16.37
C ASP A 24 8.25 -6.98 15.33
N GLY A 25 9.19 -6.03 15.26
CA GLY A 25 10.39 -6.12 14.43
C GLY A 25 11.35 -7.25 14.83
N ASP A 26 11.61 -7.42 16.14
CA ASP A 26 12.40 -8.53 16.68
C ASP A 26 11.79 -9.88 16.33
N PHE A 27 10.47 -9.99 16.44
CA PHE A 27 9.73 -11.18 16.07
C PHE A 27 9.87 -11.52 14.58
N ILE A 28 9.79 -10.53 13.68
CA ILE A 28 10.04 -10.74 12.25
C ILE A 28 11.49 -11.21 12.01
N ARG A 29 12.47 -10.63 12.70
CA ARG A 29 13.88 -11.03 12.61
C ARG A 29 14.13 -12.47 13.05
N SER A 30 13.47 -12.94 14.10
CA SER A 30 13.62 -14.34 14.53
C SER A 30 13.11 -15.32 13.47
N HIS A 31 12.20 -14.88 12.59
CA HIS A 31 11.63 -15.65 11.48
C HIS A 31 12.31 -15.39 10.12
N LYS A 32 13.48 -14.75 10.08
CA LYS A 32 14.17 -14.38 8.83
C LYS A 32 14.34 -15.55 7.85
N GLN A 33 14.52 -16.78 8.35
CA GLN A 33 14.69 -17.96 7.49
C GLN A 33 13.41 -18.29 6.71
N PHE A 34 12.25 -18.21 7.36
CA PHE A 34 10.95 -18.39 6.72
C PHE A 34 10.77 -17.36 5.60
N PHE A 35 10.97 -16.08 5.90
CA PHE A 35 10.79 -15.02 4.89
C PHE A 35 11.76 -15.17 3.72
N ARG A 36 13.03 -15.51 3.98
CA ARG A 36 14.03 -15.74 2.93
C ARG A 36 13.69 -16.93 2.04
N GLN A 37 13.19 -18.03 2.62
CA GLN A 37 12.78 -19.22 1.88
C GLN A 37 11.66 -18.92 0.88
N HIS A 38 10.70 -18.07 1.26
CA HIS A 38 9.53 -17.75 0.44
C HIS A 38 9.71 -16.55 -0.50
N GLN A 39 10.84 -15.84 -0.41
CA GLN A 39 11.11 -14.63 -1.18
C GLN A 39 10.85 -14.83 -2.68
N GLU A 40 11.51 -15.79 -3.33
CA GLU A 40 11.40 -15.98 -4.78
C GLU A 40 9.98 -16.32 -5.23
N ALA A 41 9.26 -17.11 -4.44
CA ALA A 41 7.89 -17.49 -4.73
C ALA A 41 6.93 -16.29 -4.63
N VAL A 42 7.11 -15.43 -3.62
CA VAL A 42 6.34 -14.19 -3.47
C VAL A 42 6.60 -13.25 -4.65
N ILE A 43 7.87 -12.99 -4.98
CA ILE A 43 8.23 -12.05 -6.06
C ILE A 43 7.70 -12.55 -7.41
N LYS A 44 7.93 -13.81 -7.73
CA LYS A 44 7.47 -14.40 -8.98
C LYS A 44 5.94 -14.39 -9.06
N GLY A 45 5.25 -14.86 -8.02
CA GLY A 45 3.79 -14.95 -8.02
C GLY A 45 3.11 -13.58 -8.11
N PHE A 46 3.67 -12.56 -7.46
CA PHE A 46 3.20 -11.18 -7.58
C PHE A 46 3.21 -10.72 -9.05
N TYR A 47 4.34 -10.90 -9.74
CA TYR A 47 4.47 -10.45 -11.12
C TYR A 47 3.79 -11.38 -12.12
N ASP A 48 3.61 -12.67 -11.82
CA ASP A 48 2.76 -13.54 -12.63
C ASP A 48 1.32 -13.01 -12.66
N VAL A 49 0.77 -12.58 -11.52
CA VAL A 49 -0.56 -11.95 -11.48
C VAL A 49 -0.56 -10.61 -12.23
N ALA A 50 0.38 -9.72 -11.92
CA ALA A 50 0.43 -8.38 -12.52
C ALA A 50 0.63 -8.40 -14.05
N PHE A 51 1.36 -9.37 -14.60
CA PHE A 51 1.57 -9.48 -16.05
C PHE A 51 0.50 -10.30 -16.78
N SER A 52 -0.35 -11.05 -16.06
CA SER A 52 -1.42 -11.86 -16.67
C SER A 52 -2.80 -11.20 -16.61
N ASP A 53 -3.03 -10.26 -15.70
CA ASP A 53 -4.33 -9.61 -15.55
C ASP A 53 -4.44 -8.35 -16.44
N PRO A 54 -5.45 -8.26 -17.34
CA PRO A 54 -5.62 -7.11 -18.24
C PRO A 54 -5.72 -5.76 -17.54
N SER A 55 -6.23 -5.72 -16.29
CA SER A 55 -6.39 -4.48 -15.52
C SER A 55 -5.05 -3.90 -15.03
N THR A 56 -3.98 -4.70 -15.03
CA THR A 56 -2.65 -4.28 -14.57
C THR A 56 -1.60 -4.33 -15.68
N GLN A 57 -1.81 -5.17 -16.70
CA GLN A 57 -0.89 -5.35 -17.82
C GLN A 57 -0.70 -4.08 -18.67
N GLY A 58 -1.73 -3.24 -18.81
CA GLY A 58 -1.69 -2.03 -19.66
C GLY A 58 -0.62 -1.00 -19.30
N HIS A 59 -0.04 -1.09 -18.10
CA HIS A 59 1.02 -0.21 -17.60
C HIS A 59 2.38 -0.90 -17.45
N LEU A 60 2.51 -2.14 -17.92
CA LEU A 60 3.70 -2.97 -17.72
C LEU A 60 4.34 -3.36 -19.05
N ASN A 61 5.61 -3.01 -19.21
CA ASN A 61 6.42 -3.50 -20.31
C ASN A 61 7.09 -4.83 -19.91
N PRO A 62 6.89 -5.95 -20.65
CA PRO A 62 7.53 -7.24 -20.36
C PRO A 62 9.06 -7.16 -20.24
N ALA A 63 9.71 -6.27 -20.99
CA ALA A 63 11.16 -6.08 -20.93
C ALA A 63 11.65 -5.52 -19.58
N GLU A 64 10.77 -4.84 -18.83
CA GLU A 64 11.09 -4.27 -17.52
C GLU A 64 10.91 -5.26 -16.36
N ARG A 65 10.30 -6.43 -16.62
CA ARG A 65 9.95 -7.41 -15.59
C ARG A 65 11.14 -7.78 -14.69
N PRO A 66 12.35 -8.09 -15.21
CA PRO A 66 13.49 -8.44 -14.35
C PRO A 66 13.89 -7.30 -13.39
N ALA A 67 13.88 -6.06 -13.86
CA ALA A 67 14.22 -4.89 -13.04
C ALA A 67 13.16 -4.62 -11.97
N ARG A 68 11.88 -4.79 -12.33
CA ARG A 68 10.73 -4.65 -11.43
C ARG A 68 10.75 -5.74 -10.34
N GLU A 69 10.98 -6.99 -10.71
CA GLU A 69 11.17 -8.11 -9.77
C GLU A 69 12.32 -7.84 -8.79
N ASN A 70 13.45 -7.30 -9.27
CA ASN A 70 14.56 -6.94 -8.39
C ASN A 70 14.22 -5.80 -7.42
N THR A 71 13.38 -4.85 -7.85
CA THR A 71 12.93 -3.75 -6.99
C THR A 71 12.04 -4.28 -5.87
N LEU A 72 11.07 -5.14 -6.19
CA LEU A 72 10.21 -5.76 -5.18
C LEU A 72 11.00 -6.70 -4.26
N ARG A 73 12.03 -7.38 -4.79
CA ARG A 73 12.94 -8.23 -4.01
C ARG A 73 13.68 -7.46 -2.93
N GLU A 74 14.28 -6.31 -3.28
CA GLU A 74 14.94 -5.47 -2.29
C GLU A 74 13.94 -4.88 -1.30
N TRP A 75 12.76 -4.47 -1.78
CA TRP A 75 11.67 -4.05 -0.92
C TRP A 75 11.27 -5.12 0.10
N TYR A 76 11.07 -6.36 -0.36
CA TYR A 76 10.71 -7.48 0.49
C TYR A 76 11.79 -7.78 1.52
N LYS A 77 13.06 -7.79 1.11
CA LYS A 77 14.21 -8.02 2.00
C LYS A 77 14.29 -6.98 3.11
N ILE A 78 14.14 -5.69 2.78
CA ILE A 78 14.20 -4.62 3.79
C ILE A 78 13.00 -4.71 4.74
N THR A 79 11.78 -4.85 4.22
CA THR A 79 10.55 -5.00 5.01
C THR A 79 10.65 -6.19 5.97
N THR A 80 11.12 -7.34 5.48
CA THR A 80 11.24 -8.58 6.28
C THR A 80 12.50 -8.63 7.15
N SER A 81 13.33 -7.59 7.14
CA SER A 81 14.41 -7.40 8.13
C SER A 81 13.90 -6.87 9.48
N GLY A 82 12.66 -6.39 9.53
CA GLY A 82 11.99 -5.94 10.77
C GLY A 82 12.53 -4.62 11.35
N HIS A 83 13.35 -3.87 10.61
CA HIS A 83 13.82 -2.54 11.04
C HIS A 83 12.78 -1.47 10.67
N PHE A 84 11.84 -1.25 11.59
CA PHE A 84 10.71 -0.36 11.40
C PHE A 84 10.97 1.04 12.00
N ASP A 85 11.99 1.71 11.49
CA ASP A 85 12.41 3.05 11.94
C ASP A 85 11.85 4.18 11.07
N ASP A 86 12.15 5.43 11.44
CA ASP A 86 11.70 6.62 10.71
C ASP A 86 12.17 6.62 9.25
N HIS A 87 13.35 6.05 8.96
CA HIS A 87 13.86 5.96 7.61
C HIS A 87 13.03 4.99 6.77
N TYR A 88 12.70 3.82 7.32
CA TYR A 88 11.82 2.85 6.68
C TYR A 88 10.44 3.46 6.39
N TRP A 89 9.83 4.17 7.34
CA TRP A 89 8.54 4.82 7.14
C TRP A 89 8.59 5.94 6.10
N THR A 90 9.64 6.76 6.14
CA THR A 90 9.86 7.82 5.15
C THR A 90 10.01 7.24 3.74
N TRP A 91 10.67 6.08 3.62
CA TRP A 91 10.76 5.36 2.36
C TRP A 91 9.41 4.84 1.86
N GLN A 92 8.52 4.35 2.73
CA GLN A 92 7.17 3.96 2.28
C GLN A 92 6.34 5.15 1.79
N ALA A 93 6.50 6.33 2.40
CA ALA A 93 5.90 7.55 1.86
C ALA A 93 6.49 7.92 0.49
N LEU A 94 7.80 7.72 0.27
CA LEU A 94 8.41 7.92 -1.05
C LEU A 94 7.82 6.96 -2.10
N VAL A 95 7.51 5.72 -1.73
CA VAL A 95 6.89 4.74 -2.64
C VAL A 95 5.54 5.25 -3.17
N GLY A 96 4.75 5.98 -2.37
CA GLY A 96 3.52 6.61 -2.87
C GLY A 96 3.77 7.66 -3.95
N ILE A 97 4.84 8.46 -3.83
CA ILE A 97 5.27 9.40 -4.88
C ILE A 97 5.68 8.65 -6.15
N VAL A 98 6.41 7.53 -6.00
CA VAL A 98 6.81 6.68 -7.13
C VAL A 98 5.57 6.10 -7.83
N HIS A 99 4.55 5.68 -7.07
CA HIS A 99 3.29 5.21 -7.66
C HIS A 99 2.54 6.30 -8.43
N VAL A 100 2.56 7.57 -7.97
CA VAL A 100 2.04 8.69 -8.77
C VAL A 100 2.78 8.80 -10.10
N LYS A 101 4.12 8.80 -10.06
CA LYS A 101 4.97 8.90 -11.26
C LYS A 101 4.68 7.80 -12.28
N HIS A 102 4.44 6.57 -11.81
CA HIS A 102 4.19 5.41 -12.67
C HIS A 102 2.70 5.12 -12.91
N ASN A 103 1.80 6.01 -12.49
CA ASN A 103 0.35 5.86 -12.62
C ASN A 103 -0.17 4.52 -12.09
N ILE A 104 0.39 4.04 -10.96
CA ILE A 104 -0.09 2.84 -10.29
C ILE A 104 -1.25 3.25 -9.40
N SER A 105 -2.45 2.73 -9.69
CA SER A 105 -3.63 3.03 -8.90
C SER A 105 -3.53 2.48 -7.47
N ASN A 106 -4.09 3.20 -6.51
CA ASN A 106 -4.17 2.73 -5.12
C ASN A 106 -4.93 1.40 -5.03
N SER A 107 -5.94 1.17 -5.87
CA SER A 107 -6.67 -0.12 -5.89
C SER A 107 -5.77 -1.28 -6.32
N ALA A 108 -4.99 -1.14 -7.39
CA ALA A 108 -4.05 -2.18 -7.82
C ALA A 108 -2.99 -2.43 -6.74
N MET A 109 -2.42 -1.36 -6.18
CA MET A 109 -1.43 -1.46 -5.10
C MET A 109 -1.98 -2.19 -3.87
N LEU A 110 -3.17 -1.83 -3.38
CA LEU A 110 -3.80 -2.46 -2.22
C LEU A 110 -4.15 -3.92 -2.48
N SER A 111 -4.67 -4.24 -3.67
CA SER A 111 -5.00 -5.63 -4.06
C SER A 111 -3.76 -6.50 -4.10
N MET A 112 -2.65 -6.00 -4.64
CA MET A 112 -1.40 -6.74 -4.72
C MET A 112 -0.73 -6.90 -3.34
N TRP A 113 -0.91 -5.94 -2.43
CA TRP A 113 -0.59 -6.14 -1.01
C TRP A 113 -1.41 -7.27 -0.38
N GLY A 114 -2.73 -7.29 -0.65
CA GLY A 114 -3.60 -8.39 -0.22
C GLY A 114 -3.12 -9.74 -0.73
N TRP A 115 -2.65 -9.81 -1.98
CA TRP A 115 -2.06 -11.02 -2.55
C TRP A 115 -0.81 -11.48 -1.78
N ILE A 116 0.15 -10.57 -1.50
CA ILE A 116 1.38 -10.90 -0.74
C ILE A 116 1.02 -11.46 0.64
N ILE A 117 0.09 -10.79 1.32
CA ILE A 117 -0.31 -11.15 2.68
C ILE A 117 -1.02 -12.50 2.69
N ASN A 118 -1.96 -12.74 1.77
CA ASN A 118 -2.62 -14.04 1.65
C ASN A 118 -1.62 -15.17 1.36
N PHE A 119 -0.66 -14.94 0.46
CA PHE A 119 0.40 -15.90 0.16
C PHE A 119 1.19 -16.27 1.43
N LEU A 120 1.68 -15.26 2.15
CA LEU A 120 2.50 -15.47 3.35
C LEU A 120 1.70 -16.11 4.49
N GLN A 121 0.46 -15.67 4.73
CA GLN A 121 -0.42 -16.22 5.76
C GLN A 121 -0.64 -17.73 5.58
N MET A 122 -0.90 -18.18 4.34
CA MET A 122 -1.09 -19.59 4.05
C MET A 122 0.17 -20.41 4.37
N ARG A 123 1.36 -19.90 4.07
CA ARG A 123 2.64 -20.58 4.37
C ARG A 123 2.97 -20.57 5.85
N LEU A 124 2.72 -19.45 6.54
CA LEU A 124 2.89 -19.36 8.00
C LEU A 124 2.05 -20.43 8.71
N LEU A 125 0.77 -20.57 8.35
CA LEU A 125 -0.13 -21.57 8.94
C LEU A 125 0.25 -23.02 8.59
N GLN A 126 0.97 -23.25 7.50
CA GLN A 126 1.42 -24.58 7.06
C GLN A 126 2.74 -25.00 7.69
N GLU A 127 3.63 -24.05 7.96
CA GLU A 127 5.04 -24.34 8.30
C GLU A 127 5.39 -24.04 9.76
N LEU A 128 4.59 -23.23 10.45
CA LEU A 128 4.84 -22.85 11.84
C LEU A 128 3.73 -23.38 12.78
N PRO A 129 4.03 -23.53 14.08
CA PRO A 129 2.99 -23.74 15.10
C PRO A 129 1.91 -22.65 15.00
N VAL A 130 0.64 -23.04 15.14
CA VAL A 130 -0.51 -22.14 14.92
C VAL A 130 -0.41 -20.85 15.74
N ALA A 131 -0.01 -20.93 17.02
CA ALA A 131 0.13 -19.75 17.87
C ALA A 131 1.21 -18.78 17.34
N GLU A 132 2.33 -19.30 16.86
CA GLU A 132 3.43 -18.52 16.29
C GLU A 132 3.04 -17.93 14.92
N ALA A 133 2.37 -18.72 14.08
CA ALA A 133 1.81 -18.26 12.82
C ALA A 133 0.84 -17.09 13.03
N LEU A 134 -0.10 -17.19 13.97
CA LEU A 134 -1.07 -16.12 14.25
C LEU A 134 -0.39 -14.82 14.70
N LEU A 135 0.68 -14.91 15.50
CA LEU A 135 1.49 -13.75 15.88
C LEU A 135 2.19 -13.13 14.66
N ALA A 136 2.81 -13.94 13.81
CA ALA A 136 3.44 -13.47 12.57
C ALA A 136 2.42 -12.75 11.66
N ILE A 137 1.23 -13.32 11.52
CA ILE A 137 0.14 -12.75 10.73
C ILE A 137 -0.30 -11.40 11.30
N GLN A 138 -0.44 -11.28 12.62
CA GLN A 138 -0.79 -10.03 13.28
C GLN A 138 0.27 -8.94 13.01
N VAL A 139 1.56 -9.28 13.09
CA VAL A 139 2.63 -8.33 12.77
C VAL A 139 2.57 -7.91 11.30
N LEU A 140 2.42 -8.87 10.37
CA LEU A 140 2.29 -8.57 8.95
C LEU A 140 1.09 -7.69 8.62
N GLN A 141 -0.03 -7.85 9.33
CA GLN A 141 -1.21 -6.99 9.20
C GLN A 141 -0.94 -5.55 9.69
N LYS A 142 -0.22 -5.38 10.81
CA LYS A 142 0.23 -4.05 11.27
C LYS A 142 1.13 -3.37 10.24
N VAL A 143 2.09 -4.14 9.68
CA VAL A 143 2.99 -3.66 8.62
C VAL A 143 2.17 -3.25 7.39
N GLN A 144 1.31 -4.13 6.88
CA GLN A 144 0.43 -3.85 5.74
C GLN A 144 -0.38 -2.58 5.97
N ALA A 145 -1.10 -2.47 7.10
CA ALA A 145 -1.94 -1.31 7.39
C ALA A 145 -1.12 -0.01 7.42
N THR A 146 0.05 -0.04 8.06
CA THR A 146 0.92 1.15 8.17
C THR A 146 1.52 1.54 6.83
N VAL A 147 2.09 0.58 6.09
CA VAL A 147 2.70 0.82 4.78
C VAL A 147 1.66 1.29 3.76
N CYS A 148 0.50 0.63 3.68
CA CYS A 148 -0.57 1.04 2.79
C CYS A 148 -1.08 2.44 3.11
N SER A 149 -1.21 2.79 4.40
CA SER A 149 -1.60 4.15 4.81
C SER A 149 -0.59 5.19 4.34
N LEU A 150 0.71 4.92 4.51
CA LEU A 150 1.79 5.79 4.05
C LEU A 150 1.77 5.98 2.54
N ILE A 151 1.67 4.89 1.77
CA ILE A 151 1.65 4.93 0.30
C ILE A 151 0.42 5.68 -0.21
N VAL A 152 -0.78 5.36 0.30
CA VAL A 152 -2.04 5.96 -0.17
C VAL A 152 -2.11 7.45 0.15
N GLU A 153 -1.81 7.84 1.40
CA GLU A 153 -1.87 9.24 1.80
C GLU A 153 -0.80 10.07 1.08
N SER A 154 0.43 9.56 0.97
CA SER A 154 1.49 10.27 0.24
C SER A 154 1.18 10.39 -1.25
N PHE A 155 0.55 9.38 -1.87
CA PHE A 155 0.06 9.47 -3.25
C PHE A 155 -0.95 10.61 -3.41
N ILE A 156 -1.96 10.69 -2.54
CA ILE A 156 -3.00 11.72 -2.58
C ILE A 156 -2.41 13.11 -2.34
N LEU A 157 -1.60 13.26 -1.30
CA LEU A 157 -0.95 14.54 -0.96
C LEU A 157 -0.03 15.01 -2.07
N THR A 158 0.67 14.10 -2.75
CA THR A 158 1.53 14.43 -3.89
C THR A 158 0.74 14.98 -5.06
N GLN A 159 -0.37 14.35 -5.43
CA GLN A 159 -1.25 14.86 -6.48
C GLN A 159 -1.84 16.23 -6.12
N GLN A 160 -2.31 16.38 -4.88
CA GLN A 160 -2.86 17.66 -4.40
C GLN A 160 -1.81 18.78 -4.47
N GLU A 161 -0.60 18.54 -3.96
CA GLU A 161 0.50 19.49 -4.00
C GLU A 161 0.87 19.85 -5.45
N ALA A 162 0.91 18.86 -6.35
CA ALA A 162 1.19 19.10 -7.77
C ALA A 162 0.13 20.01 -8.41
N ILE A 163 -1.16 19.76 -8.14
CA ILE A 163 -2.26 20.59 -8.63
C ILE A 163 -2.18 22.01 -8.05
N THR A 164 -1.95 22.15 -6.74
CA THR A 164 -1.82 23.46 -6.09
C THR A 164 -0.69 24.27 -6.71
N ARG A 165 0.48 23.66 -6.91
CA ARG A 165 1.64 24.32 -7.52
C ARG A 165 1.40 24.68 -8.98
N ALA A 166 0.80 23.79 -9.77
CA ALA A 166 0.58 24.00 -11.20
C ALA A 166 -0.53 25.02 -11.49
N SER A 167 -1.58 25.04 -10.67
CA SER A 167 -2.74 25.93 -10.88
C SER A 167 -2.54 27.35 -10.32
N GLY A 168 -1.61 27.53 -9.38
CA GLY A 168 -1.43 28.79 -8.66
C GLY A 168 -2.61 29.18 -7.77
N LEU A 169 -3.59 28.28 -7.60
CA LEU A 169 -4.78 28.55 -6.79
C LEU A 169 -4.42 28.65 -5.31
N ASN A 170 -5.06 29.59 -4.63
CA ASN A 170 -5.01 29.66 -3.18
C ASN A 170 -5.62 28.37 -2.59
N PRO A 171 -4.95 27.70 -1.61
CA PRO A 171 -5.46 26.48 -0.99
C PRO A 171 -6.89 26.58 -0.43
N ALA A 172 -7.32 27.75 0.04
CA ALA A 172 -8.69 27.96 0.52
C ALA A 172 -9.73 27.92 -0.61
N ILE A 173 -9.39 28.47 -1.78
CA ILE A 173 -10.26 28.43 -2.97
C ILE A 173 -10.34 26.99 -3.48
N GLN A 174 -9.22 26.30 -3.57
CA GLN A 174 -9.16 24.90 -3.99
C GLN A 174 -10.03 24.01 -3.08
N ARG A 175 -9.95 24.19 -1.75
CA ARG A 175 -10.81 23.48 -0.79
C ARG A 175 -12.30 23.78 -1.01
N ARG A 176 -12.65 25.03 -1.31
CA ARG A 176 -14.05 25.40 -1.59
C ARG A 176 -14.59 24.74 -2.86
N PHE A 177 -13.79 24.67 -3.92
CA PHE A 177 -14.18 23.93 -5.13
C PHE A 177 -14.36 22.44 -4.85
N ILE A 178 -13.43 21.82 -4.11
CA ILE A 178 -13.56 20.41 -3.70
C ILE A 178 -14.88 20.19 -2.94
N GLN A 179 -15.22 21.05 -1.97
CA GLN A 179 -16.44 20.88 -1.19
C GLN A 179 -17.71 20.92 -2.04
N ILE A 180 -17.79 21.88 -2.98
CA ILE A 180 -18.96 22.02 -3.88
C ILE A 180 -19.11 20.77 -4.77
N GLU A 181 -18.01 20.26 -5.31
CA GLU A 181 -18.02 19.06 -6.14
C GLU A 181 -18.37 17.80 -5.32
N ILE A 182 -17.87 17.68 -4.09
CA ILE A 182 -18.18 16.58 -3.18
C ILE A 182 -19.68 16.52 -2.89
N ASP A 183 -20.34 17.65 -2.62
CA ASP A 183 -21.78 17.68 -2.37
C ASP A 183 -22.58 17.19 -3.59
N THR A 184 -22.10 17.50 -4.80
CA THR A 184 -22.68 17.00 -6.06
C THR A 184 -22.45 15.50 -6.24
N MET A 185 -21.24 15.01 -6.04
CA MET A 185 -20.90 13.59 -6.11
C MET A 185 -21.69 12.77 -5.08
N LEU A 186 -21.89 13.28 -3.86
CA LEU A 186 -22.69 12.62 -2.82
C LEU A 186 -24.15 12.46 -3.23
N ARG A 187 -24.76 13.50 -3.86
CA ARG A 187 -26.12 13.40 -4.40
C ARG A 187 -26.21 12.35 -5.50
N GLN A 188 -25.27 12.36 -6.44
CA GLN A 188 -25.21 11.39 -7.53
C GLN A 188 -25.05 9.96 -7.00
N GLY A 189 -24.09 9.72 -6.11
CA GLY A 189 -23.85 8.40 -5.52
C GLY A 189 -25.07 7.85 -4.78
N ARG A 190 -25.77 8.68 -3.99
CA ARG A 190 -27.02 8.27 -3.33
C ARG A 190 -28.11 7.90 -4.32
N ALA A 191 -28.29 8.69 -5.39
CA ALA A 191 -29.27 8.39 -6.43
C ALA A 191 -28.95 7.07 -7.16
N THR A 192 -27.67 6.79 -7.43
CA THR A 192 -27.23 5.51 -8.03
C THR A 192 -27.58 4.32 -7.14
N LEU A 193 -27.31 4.39 -5.84
CA LEU A 193 -27.59 3.28 -4.90
C LEU A 193 -29.09 3.08 -4.63
N GLN A 194 -29.89 4.12 -4.81
CA GLN A 194 -31.35 4.08 -4.67
C GLN A 194 -32.07 3.62 -5.95
N ASN A 195 -31.34 3.39 -7.06
CA ASN A 195 -31.93 2.91 -8.31
C ASN A 195 -32.27 1.40 -8.21
N PRO A 196 -33.55 0.99 -8.30
CA PRO A 196 -33.97 -0.40 -8.14
C PRO A 196 -33.33 -1.37 -9.14
N MET A 197 -32.95 -0.91 -10.33
CA MET A 197 -32.32 -1.76 -11.36
C MET A 197 -30.91 -2.23 -10.99
N LEU A 198 -30.21 -1.52 -10.09
CA LEU A 198 -28.88 -1.92 -9.59
C LEU A 198 -28.97 -2.82 -8.35
N GLN A 199 -30.09 -2.85 -7.63
CA GLN A 199 -30.30 -3.73 -6.48
C GLN A 199 -30.66 -5.17 -6.86
N ALA A 200 -31.09 -5.41 -8.10
CA ALA A 200 -31.45 -6.74 -8.61
C ALA A 200 -30.29 -7.48 -9.31
N ALA A 201 -29.11 -6.84 -9.46
CA ALA A 201 -27.97 -7.36 -10.22
C ALA A 201 -26.70 -7.61 -9.37
N ALA A 202 -26.80 -7.50 -8.04
CA ALA A 202 -25.76 -7.87 -7.07
C ALA A 202 -26.21 -9.10 -6.28
#